data_AF-A0A9N8E8E7-F1
#
_entry.id   AF-A0A9N8E8E7-F1
#
_cell.length_a   1.000
_cell.length_b   1.000
_cell.length_c   1.000
_cell.angle_alpha   90.00
_cell.angle_beta   90.00
_cell.angle_gamma   90.00
#
_symmetry.space_group_name_H-M   'P 1'
#
loop_
_entity.id
_entity.type
_entity.pdbx_description
1 polymer ?
#
loop_
_entity_poly.entity_id
_entity_poly.type
_entity_poly.pdbx_seq_one_letter_code
_entity_poly.pdbx_strand_id
1 'polypeptide(L)'
;MTKPKKKSTVDVESHQQQQQQAVRNPYSSSMEPEVLPIYHPINILKRSLYIGISLYVLEKLDAHKAIFHAPDVSHEWFKIGLGGTIAIMMIKAYVELYSGKLQQQKVNYENFKQTTHAVLFLLISTSIAFHVALWPHYGTTTFLVLFLVGVVLLQTALLIPPYLQNLICIVGMTFFLQEYK
;
A
#
# COMPACT_ATOMS: atom_id res chain seq x y z
N MET A 1 -51.21 22.38 -27.51
CA MET A 1 -50.07 23.21 -27.06
C MET A 1 -49.84 22.96 -25.58
N THR A 2 -49.03 21.96 -25.25
CA THR A 2 -48.71 21.52 -23.88
C THR A 2 -47.34 22.07 -23.50
N LYS A 3 -47.28 22.92 -22.47
CA LYS A 3 -46.02 23.49 -21.95
C LYS A 3 -45.16 22.38 -21.33
N PRO A 4 -43.83 22.35 -21.57
CA PRO A 4 -42.96 21.42 -20.88
C PRO A 4 -42.75 21.84 -19.42
N LYS A 5 -42.91 20.86 -18.53
CA LYS A 5 -42.75 20.93 -17.08
C LYS A 5 -41.26 21.10 -16.75
N LYS A 6 -40.89 22.22 -16.12
CA LYS A 6 -39.54 22.46 -15.56
C LYS A 6 -39.24 21.33 -14.56
N LYS A 7 -38.29 20.44 -14.88
CA LYS A 7 -37.74 19.50 -13.91
C LYS A 7 -36.94 20.28 -12.87
N SER A 8 -37.36 20.13 -11.63
CA SER A 8 -36.74 20.68 -10.42
C SER A 8 -35.27 20.28 -10.35
N THR A 9 -34.38 21.27 -10.36
CA THR A 9 -32.94 21.13 -10.08
C THR A 9 -32.63 21.05 -8.58
N VAL A 10 -33.65 20.89 -7.72
CA VAL A 10 -33.53 21.00 -6.26
C VAL A 10 -33.24 19.65 -5.59
N ASP A 11 -33.39 18.53 -6.29
CA ASP A 11 -33.28 17.18 -5.69
C ASP A 11 -31.87 16.57 -5.75
N VAL A 12 -30.88 17.26 -6.35
CA VAL A 12 -29.50 16.74 -6.44
C VAL A 12 -28.64 17.20 -5.27
N GLU A 13 -28.90 18.37 -4.68
CA GLU A 13 -28.14 18.87 -3.52
C GLU A 13 -28.58 18.23 -2.20
N SER A 14 -29.83 17.79 -2.08
CA SER A 14 -30.35 17.12 -0.88
C SER A 14 -29.78 15.72 -0.68
N HIS A 15 -29.33 15.04 -1.73
CA HIS A 15 -28.59 13.78 -1.62
C HIS A 15 -27.11 13.96 -1.25
N GLN A 16 -26.51 15.12 -1.51
CA GLN A 16 -25.14 15.41 -1.08
C GLN A 16 -25.07 15.82 0.40
N GLN A 17 -26.12 16.42 0.96
CA GLN A 17 -26.13 16.83 2.37
C GLN A 17 -26.42 15.67 3.35
N GLN A 18 -27.09 14.59 2.93
CA GLN A 18 -27.33 13.44 3.81
C GLN A 18 -26.16 12.46 3.93
N GLN A 19 -25.17 12.49 3.03
CA GLN A 19 -23.95 11.65 3.16
C GLN A 19 -22.85 12.26 4.04
N GLN A 20 -23.05 13.48 4.55
CA GLN A 20 -22.21 14.08 5.61
C GLN A 20 -22.73 13.77 7.02
N GLN A 21 -23.55 12.72 7.22
CA GLN A 21 -23.64 12.12 8.54
C GLN A 21 -22.24 11.61 8.90
N ALA A 22 -21.58 12.37 9.77
CA ALA A 22 -20.34 12.01 10.41
C ALA A 22 -20.50 10.60 10.98
N VAL A 23 -20.00 9.61 10.25
CA VAL A 23 -19.89 8.24 10.71
C VAL A 23 -19.01 8.32 11.95
N ARG A 24 -19.65 8.26 13.13
CA ARG A 24 -18.99 8.20 14.42
C ARG A 24 -18.14 6.95 14.41
N ASN A 25 -16.84 7.12 14.17
CA ASN A 25 -15.88 6.06 14.41
C ASN A 25 -15.83 5.86 15.93
N PRO A 26 -16.30 4.72 16.49
CA PRO A 26 -16.28 4.49 17.93
C PRO A 26 -14.84 4.43 18.50
N TYR A 27 -13.84 4.34 17.62
CA TYR A 27 -12.42 4.40 17.97
C TYR A 27 -11.82 5.82 17.87
N SER A 28 -12.60 6.84 17.48
CA SER A 28 -12.11 8.23 17.41
C SER A 28 -12.23 9.00 18.72
N SER A 29 -12.88 8.43 19.74
CA SER A 29 -13.13 9.10 21.01
C SER A 29 -12.41 8.39 22.15
N SER A 30 -11.12 8.70 22.31
CA SER A 30 -10.40 8.86 23.59
C SER A 30 -8.91 8.61 23.37
N MET A 31 -8.10 9.65 23.57
CA MET A 31 -6.64 9.65 23.45
C MET A 31 -6.11 9.51 22.01
N GLU A 32 -6.28 10.54 21.17
CA GLU A 32 -5.26 10.77 20.15
C GLU A 32 -4.06 11.41 20.87
N PRO A 33 -2.93 10.72 21.08
CA PRO A 33 -1.70 11.41 21.44
C PRO A 33 -1.44 12.45 20.34
N GLU A 34 -0.93 13.62 20.69
CA GLU A 34 -0.57 14.66 19.74
C GLU A 34 0.45 14.09 18.74
N VAL A 35 -0.04 13.52 17.63
CA VAL A 35 0.80 12.83 16.66
C VAL A 35 1.51 13.94 15.90
N LEU A 36 2.80 14.10 16.16
CA LEU A 36 3.65 15.05 15.45
C LEU A 36 3.45 14.89 13.94
N PRO A 37 3.43 16.00 13.17
CA PRO A 37 3.17 15.96 11.74
C PRO A 37 4.10 14.97 11.04
N ILE A 38 3.59 14.34 9.97
CA ILE A 38 4.27 13.24 9.26
C ILE A 38 5.71 13.62 8.83
N TYR A 39 5.92 14.89 8.50
CA TYR A 39 7.22 15.44 8.08
C TYR A 39 8.00 16.17 9.20
N HIS A 40 7.69 15.91 10.47
CA HIS A 40 8.47 16.46 11.58
C HIS A 40 9.90 15.90 11.56
N PRO A 41 10.96 16.71 11.75
CA PRO A 41 12.36 16.27 11.64
C PRO A 41 12.70 15.10 12.57
N ILE A 42 12.10 15.05 13.77
CA ILE A 42 12.28 13.93 14.71
C ILE A 42 11.72 12.62 14.15
N ASN A 43 10.58 12.66 13.46
CA ASN A 43 9.98 11.49 12.84
C ASN A 43 10.83 11.02 11.64
N ILE A 44 11.36 11.96 10.85
CA ILE A 44 12.28 11.65 9.75
C ILE A 44 13.54 10.97 10.29
N LEU A 45 14.17 11.53 11.33
CA LEU A 45 15.36 10.95 11.94
C LEU A 45 15.12 9.54 12.49
N LYS A 46 14.01 9.32 13.21
CA LYS A 46 13.64 7.98 13.70
C LYS A 46 13.47 6.98 12.56
N ARG A 47 12.82 7.38 11.46
CA ARG A 47 12.64 6.52 10.28
C ARG A 47 13.96 6.22 9.60
N SER A 48 14.81 7.22 9.39
CA SER A 48 16.17 7.03 8.85
C SER A 48 17.01 6.11 9.73
N LEU A 49 16.87 6.20 11.05
CA LEU A 49 17.55 5.29 11.99
C LEU A 49 17.06 3.84 11.82
N TYR A 50 15.75 3.60 11.77
CA TYR A 50 15.22 2.26 11.52
C TYR A 50 15.68 1.70 10.18
N ILE A 51 15.62 2.51 9.11
CA ILE A 51 16.11 2.12 7.77
C ILE A 51 17.59 1.77 7.84
N GLY A 52 18.42 2.60 8.47
CA GLY A 52 19.87 2.39 8.58
C GLY A 52 20.21 1.11 9.35
N ILE A 53 19.57 0.87 10.50
CA ILE A 53 19.77 -0.36 11.29
C ILE A 53 19.35 -1.58 10.49
N SER A 54 18.17 -1.55 9.86
CA SER A 54 17.70 -2.68 9.07
C SER A 54 18.60 -2.95 7.87
N LEU A 55 19.05 -1.93 7.14
CA LEU A 55 19.99 -2.08 6.03
C LEU A 55 21.34 -2.66 6.48
N TYR A 56 21.87 -2.21 7.62
CA TYR A 56 23.12 -2.76 8.16
C TYR A 56 23.01 -4.26 8.49
N VAL A 57 21.88 -4.69 9.05
CA VAL A 57 21.63 -6.12 9.32
C VAL A 57 21.42 -6.90 8.02
N LEU A 58 20.74 -6.31 7.03
CA LEU A 58 20.58 -6.92 5.69
C LEU A 58 21.92 -7.11 4.98
N GLU A 59 22.83 -6.14 5.08
CA GLU A 59 24.16 -6.20 4.51
C GLU A 59 24.98 -7.33 5.13
N LYS A 60 24.90 -7.49 6.46
CA LYS A 60 25.50 -8.62 7.19
C LYS A 60 24.96 -10.00 6.76
N LEU A 61 23.74 -10.05 6.23
CA LEU A 61 23.09 -11.26 5.74
C LEU A 61 23.26 -11.46 4.23
N ASP A 62 24.08 -10.64 3.57
CA ASP A 62 24.30 -10.64 2.12
C ASP A 62 22.98 -10.60 1.32
N ALA A 63 21.94 -9.97 1.88
CA ALA A 63 20.59 -9.90 1.29
C ALA A 63 20.59 -9.36 -0.14
N HIS A 64 21.45 -8.39 -0.43
CA HIS A 64 21.58 -7.82 -1.77
C HIS A 64 22.08 -8.85 -2.80
N LYS A 65 23.10 -9.65 -2.46
CA LYS A 65 23.61 -10.69 -3.35
C LYS A 65 22.59 -11.82 -3.49
N ALA A 66 21.95 -12.21 -2.40
CA ALA A 66 20.94 -13.25 -2.43
C ALA A 66 19.72 -12.88 -3.28
N ILE A 67 19.16 -11.69 -3.07
CA ILE A 67 17.93 -11.26 -3.76
C ILE A 67 18.16 -11.04 -5.26
N PHE A 68 19.32 -10.49 -5.64
CA PHE A 68 19.56 -10.09 -7.04
C PHE A 68 20.42 -11.07 -7.84
N HIS A 69 21.26 -11.90 -7.20
CA HIS A 69 22.28 -12.69 -7.89
C HIS A 69 22.34 -14.16 -7.46
N ALA A 70 21.61 -14.60 -6.42
CA ALA A 70 21.69 -16.00 -6.04
C ALA A 70 20.88 -16.88 -7.02
N PRO A 71 21.52 -17.91 -7.62
CA PRO A 71 20.85 -18.85 -8.52
C PRO A 71 19.85 -19.76 -7.77
N ASP A 72 19.97 -19.84 -6.44
CA ASP A 72 19.14 -20.70 -5.59
C ASP A 72 17.79 -20.06 -5.22
N VAL A 73 17.56 -18.80 -5.56
CA VAL A 73 16.25 -18.15 -5.33
C VAL A 73 15.29 -18.62 -6.40
N SER A 74 14.11 -19.11 -5.98
CA SER A 74 13.10 -19.53 -6.95
C SER A 74 12.47 -18.30 -7.60
N HIS A 75 13.03 -17.91 -8.75
CA HIS A 75 12.63 -16.70 -9.47
C HIS A 75 11.16 -16.71 -9.85
N GLU A 76 10.54 -17.86 -10.12
CA GLU A 76 9.10 -17.96 -10.42
C GLU A 76 8.23 -17.49 -9.25
N TRP A 77 8.50 -17.95 -8.03
CA TRP A 77 7.75 -17.52 -6.84
C TRP A 77 8.06 -16.07 -6.47
N PHE A 78 9.30 -15.63 -6.68
CA PHE A 78 9.69 -14.24 -6.50
C PHE A 78 8.92 -13.32 -7.45
N LYS A 79 8.77 -13.73 -8.71
CA LYS A 79 7.98 -13.05 -9.75
C LYS A 79 6.51 -12.95 -9.38
N ILE A 80 5.90 -14.03 -8.88
CA ILE A 80 4.52 -14.05 -8.38
C ILE A 80 4.35 -13.08 -7.21
N GLY A 81 5.27 -13.11 -6.24
CA GLY A 81 5.26 -12.19 -5.10
C GLY A 81 5.35 -10.73 -5.57
N LEU A 82 6.27 -10.44 -6.48
CA LEU A 82 6.44 -9.10 -7.03
C LEU A 82 5.18 -8.62 -7.78
N GLY A 83 4.58 -9.48 -8.62
CA GLY A 83 3.31 -9.19 -9.28
C GLY A 83 2.17 -8.93 -8.29
N GLY A 84 2.11 -9.70 -7.20
CA GLY A 84 1.15 -9.50 -6.10
C GLY A 84 1.32 -8.14 -5.42
N THR A 85 2.56 -7.69 -5.15
CA THR A 85 2.79 -6.34 -4.59
C THR A 85 2.32 -5.23 -5.53
N ILE A 86 2.55 -5.37 -6.83
CA ILE A 86 2.09 -4.40 -7.84
C ILE A 86 0.57 -4.38 -7.88
N ALA A 87 -0.10 -5.54 -7.82
CA ALA A 87 -1.55 -5.62 -7.76
C ALA A 87 -2.13 -4.94 -6.51
N ILE A 88 -1.50 -5.12 -5.34
CA ILE A 88 -1.89 -4.42 -4.10
C ILE A 88 -1.75 -2.90 -4.25
N MET A 89 -0.62 -2.44 -4.81
CA MET A 89 -0.41 -1.01 -5.06
C MET A 89 -1.43 -0.44 -6.05
N MET A 90 -1.80 -1.20 -7.08
CA MET A 90 -2.85 -0.83 -8.04
C MET A 90 -4.21 -0.67 -7.38
N ILE A 91 -4.62 -1.63 -6.55
CA ILE A 91 -5.91 -1.53 -5.84
C ILE A 91 -5.90 -0.32 -4.90
N LYS A 92 -4.79 -0.06 -4.20
CA LYS A 92 -4.63 1.14 -3.36
C LYS A 92 -4.75 2.41 -4.20
N ALA A 93 -4.01 2.52 -5.30
CA ALA A 93 -4.04 3.67 -6.18
C ALA A 93 -5.44 3.90 -6.78
N TYR A 94 -6.13 2.82 -7.17
CA TYR A 94 -7.51 2.86 -7.64
C TYR A 94 -8.45 3.43 -6.57
N VAL A 95 -8.39 2.94 -5.33
CA VAL A 95 -9.24 3.44 -4.24
C VAL A 95 -8.92 4.91 -3.93
N GLU A 96 -7.65 5.29 -3.90
CA GLU A 96 -7.22 6.66 -3.60
C GLU A 96 -7.65 7.65 -4.71
N LEU A 97 -7.44 7.29 -5.98
CA LEU A 97 -7.69 8.17 -7.12
C LEU A 97 -9.19 8.20 -7.49
N TYR A 98 -9.86 7.05 -7.52
CA TYR A 98 -11.26 6.96 -7.92
C TYR A 98 -12.19 7.36 -6.77
N SER A 99 -12.06 6.73 -5.60
CA SER A 99 -13.00 6.98 -4.51
C SER A 99 -12.64 8.19 -3.66
N GLY A 100 -11.33 8.41 -3.43
CA GLY A 100 -10.85 9.56 -2.66
C GLY A 100 -10.96 10.88 -3.43
N LYS A 101 -10.42 10.94 -4.66
CA LYS A 101 -10.37 12.21 -5.42
C LYS A 101 -11.60 12.46 -6.29
N LEU A 102 -12.10 11.46 -7.01
CA LEU A 102 -13.21 11.65 -7.96
C LEU A 102 -14.58 11.64 -7.27
N GLN A 103 -14.77 10.79 -6.25
CA GLN A 103 -16.05 10.66 -5.54
C GLN A 103 -16.12 11.42 -4.21
N GLN A 104 -15.02 12.05 -3.73
CA GLN A 104 -14.95 12.75 -2.44
C GLN A 104 -15.42 11.91 -1.24
N GLN A 105 -15.37 10.57 -1.36
CA GLN A 105 -15.80 9.69 -0.29
C GLN A 105 -14.63 9.40 0.64
N LYS A 106 -14.87 9.46 1.95
CA LYS A 106 -13.89 8.99 2.93
C LYS A 106 -13.72 7.48 2.76
N VAL A 107 -12.47 7.06 2.57
CA VAL A 107 -12.08 5.64 2.52
C VAL A 107 -12.37 5.02 3.88
N ASN A 108 -13.51 4.34 4.00
CA ASN A 108 -13.93 3.68 5.23
C ASN A 108 -14.20 2.20 4.94
N TYR A 109 -13.89 1.33 5.91
CA TYR A 109 -14.04 -0.11 5.81
C TYR A 109 -15.46 -0.50 5.39
N GLU A 110 -16.48 0.17 5.93
CA GLU A 110 -17.89 -0.11 5.61
C GLU A 110 -18.21 0.02 4.12
N ASN A 111 -17.57 0.94 3.40
CA ASN A 111 -17.78 1.16 1.97
C ASN A 111 -16.91 0.24 1.10
N PHE A 112 -15.80 -0.29 1.63
CA PHE A 112 -14.79 -1.04 0.87
C PHE A 112 -14.46 -2.40 1.48
N LYS A 113 -15.44 -3.08 2.09
CA LYS A 113 -15.21 -4.41 2.71
C LYS A 113 -14.61 -5.40 1.73
N GLN A 114 -15.24 -5.57 0.56
CA GLN A 114 -14.78 -6.51 -0.46
C GLN A 114 -13.36 -6.19 -0.94
N THR A 115 -13.07 -4.91 -1.20
CA THR A 115 -11.73 -4.46 -1.61
C THR A 115 -10.69 -4.73 -0.52
N THR A 116 -11.05 -4.49 0.75
CA THR A 116 -10.16 -4.75 1.89
C THR A 116 -9.85 -6.24 2.02
N HIS A 117 -10.84 -7.12 1.85
CA HIS A 117 -10.63 -8.57 1.87
C HIS A 117 -9.77 -9.02 0.70
N ALA A 118 -9.98 -8.47 -0.50
CA ALA A 118 -9.14 -8.77 -1.66
C ALA A 118 -7.67 -8.34 -1.45
N VAL A 119 -7.45 -7.14 -0.89
CA VAL A 119 -6.10 -6.67 -0.54
C VAL A 119 -5.47 -7.56 0.54
N LEU A 120 -6.23 -7.95 1.56
CA LEU A 120 -5.72 -8.85 2.62
C LEU A 120 -5.34 -10.22 2.05
N PHE A 121 -6.18 -10.78 1.19
CA PHE A 121 -5.89 -12.04 0.51
C PHE A 121 -4.63 -11.94 -0.37
N LEU A 122 -4.52 -10.89 -1.17
CA LEU A 122 -3.33 -10.63 -1.98
C LEU A 122 -2.08 -10.45 -1.12
N LEU A 123 -2.19 -9.77 0.01
CA LEU A 123 -1.08 -9.55 0.95
C LEU A 123 -0.59 -10.89 1.52
N ILE A 124 -1.50 -11.76 1.95
CA ILE A 124 -1.15 -13.08 2.46
C ILE A 124 -0.51 -13.93 1.35
N SER A 125 -1.13 -13.97 0.17
CA SER A 125 -0.61 -14.73 -0.98
C SER A 125 0.79 -14.25 -1.40
N THR A 126 0.99 -12.93 -1.46
CA THR A 126 2.28 -12.30 -1.77
C THR A 126 3.33 -12.61 -0.70
N SER A 127 2.95 -12.55 0.58
CA SER A 127 3.84 -12.88 1.69
C SER A 127 4.31 -14.34 1.64
N ILE A 128 3.39 -15.27 1.35
CA ILE A 128 3.73 -16.69 1.18
C ILE A 128 4.64 -16.87 -0.04
N ALA A 129 4.35 -16.22 -1.16
CA ALA A 129 5.18 -16.31 -2.37
C ALA A 129 6.63 -15.86 -2.12
N PHE A 130 6.82 -14.74 -1.40
CA PHE A 130 8.18 -14.30 -1.04
C PHE A 130 8.88 -15.21 -0.04
N HIS A 131 8.15 -15.78 0.92
CA HIS A 131 8.73 -16.78 1.84
C HIS A 131 9.22 -18.00 1.06
N VAL A 132 8.39 -18.57 0.20
CA VAL A 132 8.76 -19.72 -0.65
C VAL A 132 9.91 -19.36 -1.59
N ALA A 133 9.94 -18.13 -2.13
CA ALA A 133 11.00 -17.66 -3.01
C ALA A 133 12.39 -17.69 -2.36
N LEU A 134 12.48 -17.19 -1.13
CA LEU A 134 13.74 -16.99 -0.40
C LEU A 134 14.12 -18.16 0.51
N TRP A 135 13.18 -19.05 0.81
CA TRP A 135 13.41 -20.21 1.67
C TRP A 135 14.60 -21.09 1.26
N PRO A 136 14.81 -21.42 -0.02
CA PRO A 136 15.94 -22.28 -0.41
C PRO A 136 17.31 -21.71 -0.03
N HIS A 137 17.43 -20.37 0.00
CA HIS A 137 18.68 -19.69 0.31
C HIS A 137 18.84 -19.42 1.81
N TYR A 138 17.78 -18.94 2.47
CA TYR A 138 17.85 -18.45 3.86
C TYR A 138 17.28 -19.42 4.91
N GLY A 139 16.53 -20.45 4.51
CA GLY A 139 15.88 -21.39 5.41
C GLY A 139 15.07 -20.68 6.50
N THR A 140 15.38 -20.96 7.77
CA THR A 140 14.71 -20.36 8.94
C THR A 140 14.95 -18.85 9.09
N THR A 141 16.04 -18.32 8.53
CA THR A 141 16.34 -16.88 8.60
C THR A 141 15.53 -16.05 7.60
N THR A 142 14.81 -16.70 6.68
CA THR A 142 13.96 -16.05 5.67
C THR A 142 12.96 -15.08 6.30
N PHE A 143 12.37 -15.46 7.44
CA PHE A 143 11.42 -14.60 8.16
C PHE A 143 12.08 -13.30 8.63
N LEU A 144 13.31 -13.38 9.15
CA LEU A 144 14.06 -12.21 9.60
C LEU A 144 14.42 -11.30 8.42
N VAL A 145 14.88 -11.88 7.31
CA VAL A 145 15.21 -11.13 6.10
C VAL A 145 13.98 -10.41 5.56
N LEU A 146 12.85 -11.11 5.41
CA LEU A 146 11.60 -10.52 4.94
C LEU A 146 11.04 -9.47 5.89
N PHE A 147 11.14 -9.70 7.19
CA PHE A 147 10.73 -8.72 8.20
C PHE A 147 11.54 -7.43 8.06
N LEU A 148 12.86 -7.53 7.99
CA LEU A 148 13.74 -6.38 7.88
C LEU A 148 13.60 -5.66 6.53
N VAL A 149 13.45 -6.40 5.42
CA VAL A 149 13.09 -5.83 4.11
C VAL A 149 11.75 -5.08 4.20
N GLY A 150 10.75 -5.70 4.85
CA GLY A 150 9.44 -5.09 5.08
C GLY A 150 9.53 -3.79 5.89
N VAL A 151 10.37 -3.74 6.93
CA VAL A 151 10.64 -2.52 7.70
C VAL A 151 11.26 -1.44 6.80
N VAL A 152 12.29 -1.77 6.03
CA VAL A 152 12.92 -0.81 5.11
C VAL A 152 11.90 -0.26 4.11
N LEU A 153 11.11 -1.13 3.48
CA LEU A 153 10.11 -0.74 2.49
C LEU A 153 9.01 0.13 3.10
N LEU A 154 8.47 -0.25 4.26
CA LEU A 154 7.41 0.50 4.93
C LEU A 154 7.89 1.88 5.37
N GLN A 155 9.07 1.96 6.00
CA GLN A 155 9.62 3.25 6.46
C GLN A 155 9.97 4.16 5.28
N THR A 156 10.49 3.60 4.19
CA THR A 156 10.76 4.33 2.94
C THR A 156 9.46 4.83 2.31
N ALA A 157 8.44 3.97 2.22
CA ALA A 157 7.14 4.34 1.69
C ALA A 157 6.51 5.49 2.50
N LEU A 158 6.60 5.44 3.83
CA LEU A 158 6.07 6.52 4.67
C LEU A 158 6.83 7.85 4.53
N LEU A 159 8.09 7.82 4.10
CA LEU A 159 8.90 9.01 3.84
C LEU A 159 8.55 9.65 2.49
N ILE A 160 8.14 8.82 1.53
CA ILE A 160 7.76 9.24 0.18
C ILE A 160 6.32 9.78 0.19
N PRO A 161 6.08 10.98 -0.38
CA PRO A 161 4.74 11.53 -0.46
C PRO A 161 3.82 10.70 -1.38
N PRO A 162 2.49 10.67 -1.13
CA PRO A 162 1.56 9.78 -1.86
C PRO A 162 1.59 9.93 -3.38
N TYR A 163 1.76 11.15 -3.91
CA TYR A 163 1.85 11.38 -5.35
C TYR A 163 3.06 10.66 -5.97
N LEU A 164 4.19 10.61 -5.24
CA LEU A 164 5.40 9.96 -5.72
C LEU A 164 5.28 8.44 -5.60
N GLN A 165 4.60 7.93 -4.56
CA GLN A 165 4.26 6.50 -4.48
C GLN A 165 3.41 6.05 -5.68
N ASN A 166 2.42 6.86 -6.07
CA ASN A 166 1.58 6.57 -7.24
C ASN A 166 2.39 6.61 -8.55
N LEU A 167 3.34 7.54 -8.69
CA LEU A 167 4.26 7.56 -9.84
C LEU A 167 5.12 6.29 -9.89
N ILE A 168 5.72 5.88 -8.76
CA ILE A 168 6.50 4.65 -8.65
C ILE A 168 5.65 3.43 -9.04
N CYS A 169 4.39 3.40 -8.62
CA CYS A 169 3.46 2.34 -8.99
C CYS A 169 3.25 2.26 -10.52
N ILE A 170 3.02 3.39 -11.19
CA ILE A 170 2.81 3.44 -12.65
C ILE A 170 4.07 2.99 -13.40
N VAL A 171 5.24 3.48 -12.98
CA VAL A 171 6.52 3.12 -13.60
C VAL A 171 6.82 1.64 -13.38
N GLY A 172 6.71 1.15 -12.14
CA GLY A 172 6.94 -0.25 -11.80
C GLY A 172 6.01 -1.20 -12.56
N MET A 173 4.75 -0.81 -12.74
CA MET A 173 3.80 -1.57 -13.56
C MET A 173 4.23 -1.62 -15.03
N THR A 174 4.69 -0.51 -15.58
CA THR A 174 5.10 -0.44 -16.99
C THR A 174 6.28 -1.40 -17.24
N PHE A 175 7.27 -1.39 -16.35
CA PHE A 175 8.38 -2.34 -16.43
C PHE A 175 7.93 -3.80 -16.22
N PHE A 176 7.04 -4.05 -15.27
CA PHE A 176 6.51 -5.40 -15.04
C PHE A 176 5.77 -5.94 -16.27
N LEU A 177 4.96 -5.13 -16.94
CA LEU A 177 4.27 -5.56 -18.16
C LEU A 177 5.23 -5.77 -19.35
N GLN A 178 6.38 -5.10 -19.36
CA GLN A 178 7.39 -5.26 -20.40
C GLN A 178 8.24 -6.52 -20.20
N GLU A 179 8.64 -6.81 -18.96
CA GLU A 179 9.48 -7.96 -18.61
C GLU A 179 8.73 -9.31 -18.72
N TYR A 180 7.40 -9.29 -18.72
CA TYR A 180 6.54 -10.48 -18.80
C TYR A 180 5.81 -10.61 -20.15
N LYS A 181 6.23 -9.84 -21.16
CA LYS A 181 5.94 -10.13 -22.57
C LYS A 181 6.95 -11.12 -23.12
#